data_AF-A0A8B9KMK8-F1
#
_entry.id   AF-A0A8B9KMK8-F1
#
_cell.length_a   1.000
_cell.length_b   1.000
_cell.length_c   1.000
_cell.angle_alpha   90.00
_cell.angle_beta   90.00
_cell.angle_gamma   90.00
#
_symmetry.space_group_name_H-M   'P 1'
#
loop_
_entity.id
_entity.type
_entity.pdbx_description
1 polymer ?
#
loop_
_entity_poly.entity_id
_entity_poly.type
_entity_poly.pdbx_seq_one_letter_code
_entity_poly.pdbx_strand_id
1 'polypeptide(L)'
;MIIVAPSTDKLCPLAVALCLMVLPVSAKREHLKVVTDANWEEILAGEWMIEFFAPWCPACQQLQPVWNEFAEWGEDLGVNIAKVDVTEQPGLSGRFIITALPTIYHCKDGVFRRYQGARTKDDFMSFIDEKKWQSIEPISSWFGPSSLLMNMMSALFKLSMFIRQCHNYLTEQVGIPVWGSYVIFALATLFSGLVLGLVLVFIADFVFPSRRFSSSAYYQKKHAVEKARRLQQLEEEQEADGEEEEEDEDEYGGREEEWQRGGAAEDAVRRRVVGGGEEEEDT
;
A
#
# COMPACT_ATOMS: atom_id res chain seq x y z
N MET A 1 -6.30 -31.91 -74.16
CA MET A 1 -7.73 -31.92 -74.55
C MET A 1 -8.07 -33.37 -74.85
N ILE A 2 -9.01 -34.10 -74.27
CA ILE A 2 -10.04 -33.91 -73.26
C ILE A 2 -10.51 -35.35 -72.92
N ILE A 3 -10.70 -35.63 -71.64
CA ILE A 3 -11.71 -36.54 -71.03
C ILE A 3 -11.72 -38.03 -71.44
N VAL A 4 -11.36 -38.89 -70.49
CA VAL A 4 -11.95 -40.22 -70.32
C VAL A 4 -12.70 -40.22 -68.99
N ALA A 5 -14.02 -40.18 -69.05
CA ALA A 5 -14.92 -40.83 -68.09
C ALA A 5 -15.29 -42.21 -68.69
N PRO A 6 -16.02 -43.14 -68.02
CA PRO A 6 -16.73 -43.04 -66.74
C PRO A 6 -16.61 -44.31 -65.87
N SER A 7 -17.12 -44.28 -64.63
CA SER A 7 -18.09 -45.28 -64.14
C SER A 7 -18.45 -44.97 -62.70
N THR A 8 -19.74 -44.79 -62.50
CA THR A 8 -20.43 -44.63 -61.24
C THR A 8 -20.51 -45.95 -60.46
N ASP A 9 -20.90 -45.82 -59.19
CA ASP A 9 -21.60 -46.81 -58.36
C ASP A 9 -20.75 -47.83 -57.60
N LYS A 10 -20.51 -47.54 -56.31
CA LYS A 10 -21.22 -48.23 -55.20
C LYS A 10 -20.78 -47.67 -53.84
N LEU A 11 -21.68 -46.85 -53.29
CA LEU A 11 -21.76 -46.46 -51.89
C LEU A 11 -21.84 -47.74 -51.02
N CYS A 12 -20.85 -47.98 -50.16
CA CYS A 12 -20.90 -49.03 -49.14
C CYS A 12 -21.31 -48.38 -47.80
N PRO A 13 -22.52 -48.64 -47.26
CA PRO A 13 -23.01 -47.99 -46.05
C PRO A 13 -22.48 -48.62 -44.75
N LEU A 14 -21.45 -49.47 -44.82
CA LEU A 14 -21.01 -50.30 -43.70
C LEU A 14 -19.83 -49.71 -42.90
N ALA A 15 -19.21 -48.63 -43.37
CA ALA A 15 -18.05 -48.01 -42.71
C ALA A 15 -18.42 -46.89 -41.71
N VAL A 16 -19.69 -46.48 -41.63
CA VAL A 16 -20.13 -45.35 -40.78
C VAL A 16 -20.63 -45.80 -39.40
N ALA A 17 -20.79 -47.11 -39.16
CA ALA A 17 -21.38 -47.63 -37.93
C ALA A 17 -20.38 -48.00 -36.82
N LEU A 18 -19.06 -47.84 -37.02
CA LEU A 18 -18.04 -48.20 -36.02
C LEU A 18 -17.20 -47.00 -35.55
N CYS A 19 -17.85 -45.87 -35.31
CA CYS A 19 -17.26 -44.72 -34.60
C CYS A 19 -18.24 -44.10 -33.60
N LEU A 20 -19.05 -44.94 -32.95
CA LEU A 20 -19.92 -44.57 -31.82
C LEU A 20 -19.52 -45.32 -30.53
N MET A 21 -18.22 -45.46 -30.29
CA MET A 21 -17.72 -45.63 -28.93
C MET A 21 -17.04 -44.32 -28.55
N VAL A 22 -17.86 -43.29 -28.30
CA VAL A 22 -17.45 -42.20 -27.41
C VAL A 22 -17.25 -42.85 -26.06
N LEU A 23 -16.00 -43.27 -25.79
CA LEU A 23 -15.56 -43.52 -24.43
C LEU A 23 -15.95 -42.28 -23.63
N PRO A 24 -16.61 -42.42 -22.46
CA PRO A 24 -16.68 -41.29 -21.56
C PRO A 24 -15.22 -40.97 -21.25
N VAL A 25 -14.74 -39.84 -21.73
CA VAL A 25 -13.55 -39.20 -21.18
C VAL A 25 -13.92 -39.00 -19.73
N SER A 26 -13.47 -39.92 -18.87
CA SER A 26 -13.52 -39.77 -17.44
C SER A 26 -12.74 -38.49 -17.18
N ALA A 27 -13.46 -37.40 -16.98
CA ALA A 27 -12.90 -36.13 -16.58
C ALA A 27 -12.22 -36.41 -15.23
N LYS A 28 -10.90 -36.62 -15.28
CA LYS A 28 -10.09 -36.88 -14.11
C LYS A 28 -10.34 -35.72 -13.17
N ARG A 29 -10.95 -35.97 -12.01
CA ARG A 29 -11.16 -34.92 -11.00
C ARG A 29 -9.79 -34.38 -10.67
N GLU A 30 -9.62 -33.08 -10.89
CA GLU A 30 -8.36 -32.42 -10.61
C GLU A 30 -8.31 -32.18 -9.10
N HIS A 31 -7.82 -33.19 -8.36
CA HIS A 31 -7.72 -33.15 -6.90
C HIS A 31 -6.80 -32.03 -6.39
N LEU A 32 -5.89 -31.57 -7.26
CA LEU A 32 -5.00 -30.45 -7.00
C LEU A 32 -5.56 -29.17 -7.64
N LYS A 33 -5.89 -28.18 -6.81
CA LYS A 33 -6.42 -26.88 -7.27
C LYS A 33 -5.30 -25.88 -7.56
N VAL A 34 -5.46 -25.10 -8.63
CA VAL A 34 -4.54 -23.98 -8.92
C VAL A 34 -5.12 -22.69 -8.38
N VAL A 35 -4.35 -22.03 -7.50
CA VAL A 35 -4.74 -20.76 -6.90
C VAL A 35 -3.97 -19.62 -7.58
N THR A 36 -4.71 -18.58 -7.94
CA THR A 36 -4.30 -17.41 -8.70
C THR A 36 -4.79 -16.14 -7.99
N ASP A 37 -4.27 -14.98 -8.40
CA ASP A 37 -4.72 -13.68 -7.91
C ASP A 37 -6.24 -13.45 -8.08
N ALA A 38 -6.92 -14.18 -8.97
CA ALA A 38 -8.36 -14.03 -9.23
C ALA A 38 -9.26 -14.88 -8.31
N ASN A 39 -8.77 -16.03 -7.81
CA ASN A 39 -9.58 -16.99 -7.04
C ASN A 39 -9.06 -17.26 -5.63
N TRP A 40 -8.01 -16.55 -5.19
CA TRP A 40 -7.40 -16.78 -3.87
C TRP A 40 -8.37 -16.62 -2.70
N GLU A 41 -9.45 -15.85 -2.85
CA GLU A 41 -10.46 -15.70 -1.79
C GLU A 41 -11.15 -17.01 -1.43
N GLU A 42 -11.18 -18.00 -2.35
CA GLU A 42 -11.73 -19.33 -2.09
C GLU A 42 -11.01 -20.04 -0.94
N ILE A 43 -9.71 -19.78 -0.76
CA ILE A 43 -8.90 -20.43 0.28
C ILE A 43 -9.24 -19.91 1.69
N LEU A 44 -10.02 -18.84 1.80
CA LEU A 44 -10.45 -18.28 3.07
C LEU A 44 -11.60 -19.07 3.71
N ALA A 45 -12.28 -19.92 2.96
CA ALA A 45 -13.41 -20.70 3.44
C ALA A 45 -13.07 -22.20 3.50
N GLY A 46 -13.31 -22.84 4.64
CA GLY A 46 -13.01 -24.24 4.85
C GLY A 46 -11.52 -24.50 5.12
N GLU A 47 -11.08 -25.73 4.89
CA GLU A 47 -9.72 -26.19 5.19
C GLU A 47 -8.92 -26.41 3.91
N TRP A 48 -7.72 -25.82 3.86
CA TRP A 48 -6.84 -25.81 2.70
C TRP A 48 -5.38 -26.06 3.09
N MET A 49 -4.67 -26.79 2.24
CA MET A 49 -3.22 -26.92 2.23
C MET A 49 -2.70 -26.32 0.92
N ILE A 50 -1.84 -25.32 1.02
CA ILE A 50 -1.41 -24.50 -0.13
C ILE A 50 0.11 -24.54 -0.22
N GLU A 51 0.64 -25.03 -1.34
CA GLU A 51 2.06 -24.99 -1.68
C GLU A 51 2.38 -23.78 -2.55
N PHE A 52 3.33 -22.95 -2.11
CA PHE A 52 3.96 -21.92 -2.94
C PHE A 52 5.24 -22.49 -3.54
N PHE A 53 5.31 -22.54 -4.86
CA PHE A 53 6.41 -23.14 -5.61
C PHE A 53 6.87 -22.25 -6.77
N ALA A 54 8.02 -22.60 -7.36
CA ALA A 54 8.47 -22.05 -8.63
C ALA A 54 9.01 -23.16 -9.54
N PRO A 55 8.79 -23.09 -10.87
CA PRO A 55 9.15 -24.16 -11.80
C PRO A 55 10.66 -24.37 -11.93
N TRP A 56 11.46 -23.32 -11.70
CA TRP A 56 12.93 -23.38 -11.73
C TRP A 56 13.55 -23.85 -10.41
N CYS A 57 12.77 -24.04 -9.34
CA CYS A 57 13.28 -24.40 -8.03
C CYS A 57 13.47 -25.94 -7.91
N PRO A 58 14.69 -26.46 -7.73
CA PRO A 58 14.94 -27.90 -7.68
C PRO A 58 14.24 -28.60 -6.51
N ALA A 59 14.17 -27.95 -5.34
CA ALA A 59 13.48 -28.49 -4.17
C ALA A 59 11.96 -28.57 -4.38
N CYS A 60 11.37 -27.64 -5.15
CA CYS A 60 9.96 -27.70 -5.54
C CYS A 60 9.70 -28.87 -6.49
N GLN A 61 10.58 -29.07 -7.49
CA GLN A 61 10.44 -30.17 -8.44
C GLN A 61 10.46 -31.55 -7.75
N GLN A 62 11.24 -31.71 -6.69
CA GLN A 62 11.26 -32.93 -5.88
C GLN A 62 9.99 -33.11 -5.04
N LEU A 63 9.37 -32.01 -4.60
CA LEU A 63 8.14 -32.04 -3.80
C LEU A 63 6.89 -32.28 -4.66
N GLN A 64 6.87 -31.83 -5.91
CA GLN A 64 5.72 -31.98 -6.83
C GLN A 64 5.11 -33.38 -6.89
N PRO A 65 5.86 -34.50 -7.07
CA PRO A 65 5.25 -35.82 -7.08
C PRO A 65 4.56 -36.16 -5.75
N VAL A 66 5.20 -35.85 -4.62
CA VAL A 66 4.64 -36.09 -3.28
C VAL A 66 3.40 -35.23 -3.04
N TRP A 67 3.40 -33.97 -3.50
CA TRP A 67 2.27 -33.07 -3.37
C TRP A 67 1.07 -33.52 -4.22
N ASN A 68 1.32 -34.00 -5.44
CA ASN A 68 0.29 -34.56 -6.31
C ASN A 68 -0.31 -35.84 -5.71
N GLU A 69 0.50 -36.74 -5.16
CA GLU A 69 0.01 -37.93 -4.47
C GLU A 69 -0.79 -37.57 -3.21
N PHE A 70 -0.35 -36.58 -2.43
CA PHE A 70 -1.11 -36.08 -1.29
C PHE A 70 -2.46 -35.49 -1.73
N ALA A 71 -2.49 -34.78 -2.86
CA ALA A 71 -3.73 -34.19 -3.42
C ALA A 71 -4.85 -35.22 -3.59
N GLU A 72 -4.51 -36.45 -4.00
CA GLU A 72 -5.48 -37.54 -4.19
C GLU A 72 -6.24 -37.91 -2.90
N TRP A 73 -5.65 -37.67 -1.73
CA TRP A 73 -6.26 -37.95 -0.42
C TRP A 73 -7.01 -36.76 0.18
N GLY A 74 -7.02 -35.61 -0.49
CA GLY A 74 -7.63 -34.39 0.03
C GLY A 74 -9.13 -34.55 0.30
N GLU A 75 -9.86 -35.18 -0.62
CA GLU A 75 -11.30 -35.44 -0.47
C GLU A 75 -11.59 -36.35 0.75
N ASP A 76 -10.80 -37.42 0.92
CA ASP A 76 -10.95 -38.37 2.02
C ASP A 76 -10.66 -37.74 3.38
N LEU A 77 -9.70 -36.82 3.44
CA LEU A 77 -9.32 -36.07 4.64
C LEU A 77 -10.18 -34.83 4.89
N GLY A 78 -11.06 -34.46 3.96
CA GLY A 78 -11.86 -33.24 4.04
C GLY A 78 -11.06 -31.94 3.93
N VAL A 79 -9.93 -31.95 3.23
CA VAL A 79 -9.04 -30.80 3.01
C VAL A 79 -8.83 -30.53 1.52
N ASN A 80 -8.91 -29.26 1.12
CA ASN A 80 -8.59 -28.85 -0.25
C ASN A 80 -7.08 -28.71 -0.40
N ILE A 81 -6.51 -29.24 -1.48
CA ILE A 81 -5.07 -29.18 -1.72
C ILE A 81 -4.82 -28.30 -2.94
N ALA A 82 -3.94 -27.32 -2.78
CA ALA A 82 -3.72 -26.27 -3.77
C ALA A 82 -2.24 -26.00 -4.00
N LYS A 83 -1.93 -25.42 -5.16
CA LYS A 83 -0.62 -24.88 -5.49
C LYS A 83 -0.70 -23.47 -6.06
N VAL A 84 0.33 -22.67 -5.79
CA VAL A 84 0.51 -21.30 -6.29
C VAL A 84 1.89 -21.18 -6.91
N ASP A 85 1.94 -20.81 -8.19
CA ASP A 85 3.19 -20.46 -8.86
C ASP A 85 3.55 -18.99 -8.55
N VAL A 86 4.62 -18.77 -7.79
CA VAL A 86 5.04 -17.40 -7.43
C VAL A 86 5.67 -16.63 -8.59
N THR A 87 5.99 -17.30 -9.69
CA THR A 87 6.53 -16.65 -10.90
C THR A 87 5.43 -16.02 -11.74
N GLU A 88 4.25 -16.65 -11.77
CA GLU A 88 3.08 -16.13 -12.49
C GLU A 88 2.19 -15.25 -11.59
N GLN A 89 2.21 -15.47 -10.27
CA GLN A 89 1.35 -14.78 -9.30
C GLN A 89 2.16 -13.91 -8.32
N PRO A 90 2.80 -12.82 -8.78
CA PRO A 90 3.62 -11.96 -7.92
C PRO A 90 2.79 -11.25 -6.84
N GLY A 91 1.50 -11.04 -7.11
CA GLY A 91 0.55 -10.51 -6.14
C GLY A 91 0.38 -11.39 -4.92
N LEU A 92 0.18 -12.70 -5.15
CA LEU A 92 0.08 -13.68 -4.07
C LEU A 92 1.40 -13.87 -3.34
N SER A 93 2.53 -13.86 -4.06
CA SER A 93 3.85 -13.89 -3.44
C SER A 93 4.04 -12.74 -2.43
N GLY A 94 3.67 -11.52 -2.81
CA GLY A 94 3.70 -10.35 -1.92
C GLY A 94 2.68 -10.43 -0.78
N ARG A 95 1.45 -10.89 -1.05
CA ARG A 95 0.36 -11.02 -0.07
C ARG A 95 0.69 -11.98 1.07
N PHE A 96 1.42 -13.05 0.77
CA PHE A 96 1.83 -14.07 1.74
C PHE A 96 3.28 -13.90 2.22
N ILE A 97 3.97 -12.86 1.75
CA ILE A 97 5.38 -12.56 2.03
C ILE A 97 6.25 -13.82 1.84
N ILE A 98 6.15 -14.42 0.65
CA ILE A 98 6.90 -15.63 0.33
C ILE A 98 8.37 -15.26 0.12
N THR A 99 9.21 -15.62 1.09
CA THR A 99 10.66 -15.33 1.07
C THR A 99 11.52 -16.55 0.71
N ALA A 100 10.96 -17.76 0.84
CA ALA A 100 11.66 -19.01 0.57
C ALA A 100 10.72 -20.02 -0.09
N LEU A 101 11.30 -20.95 -0.86
CA LEU A 101 10.54 -21.99 -1.58
C LEU A 101 11.14 -23.38 -1.29
N PRO A 102 10.30 -24.44 -1.30
CA PRO A 102 8.83 -24.37 -1.23
C PRO A 102 8.38 -23.89 0.15
N THR A 103 7.31 -23.11 0.20
CA THR A 103 6.64 -22.72 1.44
C THR A 103 5.22 -23.26 1.43
N ILE A 104 4.80 -23.90 2.51
CA ILE A 104 3.47 -24.51 2.63
C ILE A 104 2.71 -23.81 3.75
N TYR A 105 1.47 -23.45 3.46
CA TYR A 105 0.54 -22.91 4.43
C TYR A 105 -0.67 -23.84 4.59
N HIS A 106 -1.06 -24.05 5.84
CA HIS A 106 -2.38 -24.54 6.20
C HIS A 106 -3.29 -23.34 6.42
N CYS A 107 -4.47 -23.36 5.82
CA CYS A 107 -5.52 -22.38 6.09
C CYS A 107 -6.76 -23.11 6.58
N LYS A 108 -7.35 -22.61 7.66
CA LYS A 108 -8.67 -23.06 8.11
C LYS A 108 -9.52 -21.85 8.43
N ASP A 109 -10.58 -21.64 7.66
CA ASP A 109 -11.52 -20.53 7.80
C ASP A 109 -10.81 -19.16 7.91
N GLY A 110 -9.84 -18.94 7.02
CA GLY A 110 -9.05 -17.71 6.94
C GLY A 110 -7.91 -17.61 7.94
N VAL A 111 -7.74 -18.59 8.83
CA VAL A 111 -6.62 -18.66 9.78
C VAL A 111 -5.47 -19.44 9.17
N PHE A 112 -4.40 -18.73 8.84
CA PHE A 112 -3.21 -19.30 8.22
C PHE A 112 -2.16 -19.74 9.24
N ARG A 113 -1.52 -20.88 8.98
CA ARG A 113 -0.43 -21.47 9.76
C ARG A 113 0.65 -21.96 8.83
N ARG A 114 1.91 -21.61 9.12
CA ARG A 114 3.04 -22.10 8.32
C ARG A 114 3.35 -23.54 8.68
N TYR A 115 3.38 -24.43 7.70
CA TYR A 115 3.77 -25.82 7.90
C TYR A 115 5.28 -25.93 8.11
N GLN A 116 5.70 -26.67 9.13
CA GLN A 116 7.12 -26.85 9.51
C GLN A 116 7.54 -28.32 9.63
N GLY A 117 6.66 -29.26 9.29
CA GLY A 117 6.95 -30.69 9.34
C GLY A 117 7.79 -31.18 8.15
N ALA A 118 8.10 -32.47 8.18
CA ALA A 118 8.72 -33.12 7.03
C ALA A 118 7.77 -33.13 5.83
N ARG A 119 8.32 -33.04 4.62
CA ARG A 119 7.55 -32.84 3.38
C ARG A 119 7.30 -34.18 2.68
N THR A 120 6.85 -35.16 3.46
CA THR A 120 6.44 -36.47 2.95
C THR A 120 4.92 -36.56 2.91
N LYS A 121 4.38 -37.46 2.08
CA LYS A 121 2.94 -37.69 1.99
C LYS A 121 2.35 -38.08 3.35
N ASP A 122 3.00 -39.01 4.06
CA ASP A 122 2.50 -39.51 5.35
C ASP A 122 2.49 -38.41 6.42
N ASP A 123 3.49 -37.53 6.41
CA ASP A 123 3.51 -36.36 7.30
C ASP A 123 2.38 -35.39 6.99
N PHE A 124 2.09 -35.12 5.71
CA PHE A 124 0.96 -34.26 5.33
C PHE A 124 -0.38 -34.87 5.74
N MET A 125 -0.57 -36.17 5.51
CA MET A 125 -1.80 -36.87 5.91
C MET A 125 -1.98 -36.83 7.43
N SER A 126 -0.95 -37.20 8.19
CA SER A 126 -1.01 -37.20 9.66
C SER A 126 -1.17 -35.78 10.24
N PHE A 127 -0.65 -34.75 9.57
CA PHE A 127 -0.81 -33.37 9.97
C PHE A 127 -2.28 -32.92 9.97
N ILE A 128 -3.06 -33.39 8.98
CA ILE A 128 -4.48 -33.09 8.85
C ILE A 128 -5.32 -34.01 9.74
N ASP A 129 -5.09 -35.33 9.67
CA ASP A 129 -5.88 -36.34 10.37
C ASP A 129 -5.77 -36.19 11.91
N GLU A 130 -4.54 -36.08 12.42
CA GLU A 130 -4.28 -35.87 13.85
C GLU A 130 -4.44 -34.40 14.28
N LYS A 131 -4.79 -33.50 13.35
CA LYS A 131 -4.97 -32.05 13.61
C LYS A 131 -3.76 -31.39 14.27
N LYS A 132 -2.54 -31.79 13.88
CA LYS A 132 -1.27 -31.23 14.39
C LYS A 132 -1.16 -29.72 14.18
N TRP A 133 -1.93 -29.15 13.24
CA TRP A 133 -2.04 -27.72 13.06
C TRP A 133 -2.56 -26.97 14.29
N GLN A 134 -3.27 -27.61 15.22
CA GLN A 134 -3.78 -26.96 16.43
C GLN A 134 -2.68 -26.47 17.37
N SER A 135 -1.53 -27.15 17.38
CA SER A 135 -0.37 -26.75 18.19
C SER A 135 0.53 -25.72 17.50
N ILE A 136 0.25 -25.35 16.24
CA ILE A 136 1.02 -24.35 15.51
C ILE A 136 0.36 -22.99 15.68
N GLU A 137 1.15 -22.01 16.09
CA GLU A 137 0.71 -20.63 16.21
C GLU A 137 0.25 -20.08 14.84
N PRO A 138 -0.97 -19.50 14.76
CA PRO A 138 -1.44 -18.88 13.54
C PRO A 138 -0.66 -17.59 13.26
N ILE A 139 -0.59 -17.23 11.98
CA ILE A 139 -0.11 -15.92 11.57
C ILE A 139 -1.07 -14.87 12.15
N SER A 140 -0.51 -13.86 12.80
CA SER A 140 -1.29 -12.77 13.37
C SER A 140 -2.18 -12.10 12.30
N SER A 141 -3.42 -11.77 12.67
CA SER A 141 -4.42 -11.17 11.76
C SER A 141 -3.97 -9.84 11.13
N TRP A 142 -3.13 -9.06 11.83
CA TRP A 142 -2.53 -7.82 11.31
C TRP A 142 -1.58 -8.04 10.11
N PHE A 143 -0.94 -9.20 10.05
CA PHE A 143 -0.11 -9.65 8.94
C PHE A 143 -0.82 -10.72 8.08
N GLY A 144 -2.11 -10.93 8.32
CA GLY A 144 -2.90 -11.88 7.55
C GLY A 144 -3.06 -11.41 6.10
N PRO A 145 -3.15 -12.35 5.13
CA PRO A 145 -3.22 -12.01 3.72
C PRO A 145 -4.39 -11.07 3.40
N SER A 146 -5.52 -11.17 4.09
CA SER A 146 -6.70 -10.30 3.94
C SER A 146 -6.57 -8.88 4.52
N SER A 147 -5.47 -8.56 5.19
CA SER A 147 -5.26 -7.23 5.79
C SER A 147 -4.99 -6.14 4.75
N LEU A 148 -5.25 -4.87 5.12
CA LEU A 148 -4.90 -3.71 4.29
C LEU A 148 -3.40 -3.66 3.99
N LEU A 149 -2.55 -4.02 4.96
CA LEU A 149 -1.10 -4.05 4.79
C LEU A 149 -0.70 -5.07 3.72
N MET A 150 -1.30 -6.26 3.75
CA MET A 150 -1.00 -7.30 2.76
C MET A 150 -1.59 -6.98 1.38
N ASN A 151 -2.74 -6.30 1.30
CA ASN A 151 -3.23 -5.73 0.03
C ASN A 151 -2.21 -4.72 -0.55
N MET A 152 -1.66 -3.84 0.29
CA MET A 152 -0.65 -2.87 -0.13
C MET A 152 0.65 -3.58 -0.57
N MET A 153 1.13 -4.57 0.18
CA MET A 153 2.30 -5.37 -0.21
C MET A 153 2.08 -6.11 -1.54
N SER A 154 0.92 -6.72 -1.73
CA SER A 154 0.54 -7.35 -2.99
C SER A 154 0.59 -6.37 -4.16
N ALA A 155 0.03 -5.16 -3.98
CA ALA A 155 0.07 -4.10 -4.99
C ALA A 155 1.51 -3.64 -5.29
N LEU A 156 2.36 -3.50 -4.27
CA LEU A 156 3.76 -3.12 -4.42
C LEU A 156 4.56 -4.17 -5.20
N PHE A 157 4.33 -5.46 -4.93
CA PHE A 157 4.96 -6.55 -5.69
C PHE A 157 4.50 -6.58 -7.14
N LYS A 158 3.20 -6.41 -7.41
CA LYS A 158 2.66 -6.30 -8.76
C LYS A 158 3.28 -5.11 -9.50
N LEU A 159 3.38 -3.95 -8.85
CA LEU A 159 4.02 -2.76 -9.40
C LEU A 159 5.51 -3.00 -9.71
N SER A 160 6.25 -3.61 -8.79
CA SER A 160 7.67 -3.94 -8.97
C SER A 160 7.88 -4.84 -10.20
N MET A 161 7.09 -5.90 -10.32
CA MET A 161 7.16 -6.80 -11.48
C MET A 161 6.73 -6.12 -12.78
N PHE A 162 5.73 -5.25 -12.74
CA PHE A 162 5.32 -4.45 -13.90
C PHE A 162 6.44 -3.52 -14.37
N ILE A 163 7.11 -2.82 -13.45
CA ILE A 163 8.26 -1.95 -13.77
C ILE A 163 9.37 -2.77 -14.43
N ARG A 164 9.71 -3.94 -13.87
CA ARG A 164 10.70 -4.85 -14.45
C ARG A 164 10.29 -5.30 -15.87
N GLN A 165 9.02 -5.62 -16.07
CA GLN A 165 8.51 -6.01 -17.38
C GLN A 165 8.62 -4.87 -18.40
N CYS A 166 8.29 -3.64 -18.00
CA CYS A 166 8.49 -2.46 -18.84
C CYS A 166 9.97 -2.22 -19.16
N HIS A 167 10.86 -2.39 -18.18
CA HIS A 167 12.31 -2.25 -18.39
C HIS A 167 12.81 -3.23 -19.44
N ASN A 168 12.51 -4.52 -19.26
CA ASN A 168 12.90 -5.57 -20.20
C ASN A 168 12.29 -5.33 -21.59
N TYR A 169 11.04 -4.87 -21.66
CA TYR A 169 10.43 -4.52 -22.94
C TYR A 169 11.17 -3.37 -23.65
N LEU A 170 11.53 -2.30 -22.92
CA LEU A 170 12.28 -1.17 -23.48
C LEU A 170 13.68 -1.58 -23.95
N THR A 171 14.36 -2.45 -23.19
CA THR A 171 15.74 -2.84 -23.50
C THR A 171 15.81 -3.92 -24.57
N GLU A 172 14.93 -4.93 -24.54
CA GLU A 172 14.97 -6.07 -25.47
C GLU A 172 14.20 -5.80 -26.76
N GLN A 173 12.98 -5.24 -26.69
CA GLN A 173 12.12 -5.08 -27.87
C GLN A 173 12.33 -3.73 -28.57
N VAL A 174 12.48 -2.65 -27.80
CA VAL A 174 12.72 -1.31 -28.37
C VAL A 174 14.23 -1.07 -28.61
N GLY A 175 15.10 -1.91 -28.05
CA GLY A 175 16.55 -1.83 -28.21
C GLY A 175 17.19 -0.63 -27.52
N ILE A 176 16.48 -0.02 -26.55
CA ILE A 176 17.00 1.13 -25.80
C ILE A 176 18.11 0.63 -24.87
N PRO A 177 19.28 1.27 -24.84
CA PRO A 177 20.33 0.88 -23.90
C PRO A 177 19.85 1.04 -22.45
N VAL A 178 20.40 0.23 -21.55
CA VAL A 178 19.98 0.15 -20.14
C VAL A 178 19.89 1.53 -19.47
N TRP A 179 20.88 2.41 -19.70
CA TRP A 179 20.87 3.78 -19.16
C TRP A 179 19.67 4.62 -19.66
N GLY A 180 19.26 4.45 -20.91
CA GLY A 180 18.13 5.16 -21.50
C GLY A 180 16.81 4.78 -20.84
N SER A 181 16.63 3.49 -20.55
CA SER A 181 15.45 3.01 -19.81
C SER A 181 15.36 3.62 -18.41
N TYR A 182 16.49 3.78 -17.70
CA TYR A 182 16.53 4.41 -16.39
C TYR A 182 16.18 5.89 -16.44
N VAL A 183 16.63 6.61 -17.48
CA VAL A 183 16.24 8.02 -17.69
C VAL A 183 14.74 8.13 -17.91
N ILE A 184 14.14 7.25 -18.72
CA ILE A 184 12.69 7.23 -18.95
C ILE A 184 11.93 7.00 -17.64
N PHE A 185 12.34 6.01 -16.84
CA PHE A 185 11.72 5.76 -15.54
C PHE A 185 11.88 6.94 -14.59
N ALA A 186 13.06 7.58 -14.53
CA ALA A 186 13.30 8.74 -13.69
C ALA A 186 12.42 9.94 -14.07
N LEU A 187 12.22 10.17 -15.36
CA LEU A 187 11.32 11.22 -15.84
C LEU A 187 9.85 10.88 -15.53
N ALA A 188 9.45 9.61 -15.69
CA ALA A 188 8.09 9.17 -15.38
C ALA A 188 7.78 9.26 -13.87
N THR A 189 8.72 8.89 -13.00
CA THR A 189 8.55 9.02 -11.54
C THR A 189 8.52 10.48 -11.10
N LEU A 190 9.35 11.35 -11.68
CA LEU A 190 9.32 12.79 -11.41
C LEU A 190 7.98 13.40 -11.83
N PHE A 191 7.52 13.11 -13.05
CA PHE A 191 6.26 13.63 -13.56
C PHE A 191 5.05 13.13 -12.76
N SER A 192 4.97 11.82 -12.49
CA SER A 192 3.90 11.26 -11.68
C SER A 192 3.91 11.81 -10.25
N GLY A 193 5.08 11.96 -9.63
CA GLY A 193 5.23 12.60 -8.32
C GLY A 193 4.74 14.05 -8.29
N LEU A 194 5.08 14.84 -9.32
CA LEU A 194 4.59 16.22 -9.46
C LEU A 194 3.07 16.28 -9.60
N VAL A 195 2.50 15.42 -10.46
CA VAL A 195 1.04 15.35 -10.65
C VAL A 195 0.33 14.94 -9.36
N LEU A 196 0.82 13.91 -8.66
CA LEU A 196 0.28 13.47 -7.38
C LEU A 196 0.38 14.57 -6.31
N GLY A 197 1.48 15.31 -6.28
CA GLY A 197 1.67 16.46 -5.40
C GLY A 197 0.65 17.56 -5.66
N LEU A 198 0.44 17.94 -6.92
CA LEU A 198 -0.58 18.94 -7.28
C LEU A 198 -1.99 18.46 -6.90
N VAL A 199 -2.34 17.20 -7.20
CA VAL A 199 -3.63 16.63 -6.82
C VAL A 199 -3.83 16.64 -5.30
N LEU A 200 -2.81 16.32 -4.51
CA LEU A 200 -2.87 16.40 -3.05
C LEU A 200 -3.09 17.82 -2.54
N VAL A 201 -2.43 18.82 -3.13
CA VAL A 201 -2.66 20.25 -2.79
C VAL A 201 -4.11 20.63 -3.10
N PHE A 202 -4.64 20.27 -4.27
CA PHE A 202 -6.03 20.52 -4.61
C PHE A 202 -6.99 19.88 -3.60
N ILE A 203 -6.78 18.61 -3.25
CA ILE A 203 -7.60 17.92 -2.25
C ILE A 203 -7.50 18.63 -0.88
N ALA A 204 -6.30 19.04 -0.46
CA ALA A 204 -6.11 19.76 0.78
C ALA A 204 -6.84 21.12 0.79
N ASP A 205 -6.84 21.86 -0.31
CA ASP A 205 -7.59 23.11 -0.47
C ASP A 205 -9.11 22.89 -0.41
N PHE A 206 -9.60 21.75 -0.91
CA PHE A 206 -11.02 21.36 -0.80
C PHE A 206 -11.42 20.93 0.62
N VAL A 207 -10.57 20.15 1.31
CA VAL A 207 -10.86 19.58 2.64
C VAL A 207 -10.66 20.63 3.74
N PHE A 208 -9.65 21.49 3.60
CA PHE A 208 -9.36 22.60 4.50
C PHE A 208 -9.52 23.91 3.72
N PRO A 209 -10.76 24.34 3.40
CA PRO A 209 -10.96 25.63 2.75
C PRO A 209 -10.33 26.68 3.65
N SER A 210 -9.26 27.31 3.16
CA SER A 210 -8.55 28.33 3.91
C SER A 210 -9.59 29.31 4.43
N ARG A 211 -9.70 29.46 5.75
CA ARG A 211 -10.62 30.39 6.42
C ARG A 211 -10.16 31.83 6.14
N ARG A 212 -10.14 32.24 4.88
CA ARG A 212 -9.83 33.60 4.42
C ARG A 212 -11.00 34.56 4.69
N PHE A 213 -12.04 34.14 5.40
CA PHE A 213 -13.18 34.96 5.81
C PHE A 213 -12.88 35.93 6.98
N SER A 214 -11.72 35.85 7.63
CA SER A 214 -11.36 36.79 8.71
C SER A 214 -10.96 38.18 8.20
N SER A 215 -10.57 38.32 6.93
CA SER A 215 -10.13 39.61 6.37
C SER A 215 -11.26 40.64 6.33
N SER A 216 -12.50 40.24 6.01
CA SER A 216 -13.64 41.16 5.90
C SER A 216 -14.00 41.83 7.23
N ALA A 217 -14.00 41.08 8.33
CA ALA A 217 -14.30 41.62 9.67
C ALA A 217 -13.22 42.59 10.17
N TYR A 218 -11.95 42.36 9.83
CA TYR A 218 -10.84 43.24 10.18
C TYR A 218 -10.89 44.58 9.43
N TYR A 219 -11.15 44.55 8.11
CA TYR A 219 -11.32 45.78 7.31
C TYR A 219 -12.55 46.58 7.74
N GLN A 220 -13.66 45.90 8.06
CA GLN A 220 -14.90 46.57 8.51
C GLN A 220 -14.74 47.21 9.89
N LYS A 221 -14.03 46.56 10.82
CA LYS A 221 -13.71 47.14 12.13
C LYS A 221 -12.80 48.36 11.99
N LYS A 222 -11.78 48.31 11.13
CA LYS A 222 -10.91 49.46 10.87
C LYS A 222 -11.71 50.64 10.31
N HIS A 223 -12.58 50.40 9.34
CA HIS A 223 -13.40 51.45 8.72
C HIS A 223 -14.44 52.05 9.70
N ALA A 224 -14.97 51.25 10.62
CA ALA A 224 -15.88 51.72 11.67
C ALA A 224 -15.16 52.58 12.71
N VAL A 225 -13.95 52.19 13.14
CA VAL A 225 -13.11 52.96 14.07
C VAL A 225 -12.69 54.29 13.44
N GLU A 226 -12.30 54.28 12.17
CA GLU A 226 -11.87 55.48 11.47
C GLU A 226 -13.03 56.46 11.23
N LYS A 227 -14.24 55.93 11.00
CA LYS A 227 -15.48 56.74 10.95
C LYS A 227 -15.82 57.34 12.32
N ALA A 228 -15.69 56.58 13.40
CA ALA A 228 -15.93 57.06 14.75
C ALA A 228 -14.93 58.18 15.13
N ARG A 229 -13.65 58.04 14.77
CA ARG A 229 -12.63 59.07 15.03
C ARG A 229 -12.93 60.38 14.31
N ARG A 230 -13.43 60.31 13.07
CA ARG A 230 -13.83 61.53 12.33
C ARG A 230 -15.05 62.22 12.92
N LEU A 231 -16.00 61.46 13.48
CA LEU A 231 -17.17 62.04 14.15
C LEU A 231 -16.75 62.73 15.46
N GLN A 232 -15.88 62.12 16.24
CA GLN A 232 -15.33 62.77 17.44
C GLN A 232 -14.58 64.07 17.11
N GLN A 233 -13.78 64.08 16.04
CA GLN A 233 -13.09 65.32 15.62
C GLN A 233 -14.07 66.42 15.21
N LEU A 234 -15.21 66.07 14.59
CA LEU A 234 -16.24 67.06 14.23
C LEU A 234 -17.04 67.55 15.44
N GLU A 235 -17.27 66.69 16.42
CA GLU A 235 -17.90 67.06 17.70
C GLU A 235 -16.97 67.97 18.52
N GLU A 236 -15.67 67.65 18.61
CA GLU A 236 -14.65 68.48 19.26
C GLU A 236 -14.48 69.84 18.55
N GLU A 237 -14.52 69.89 17.21
CA GLU A 237 -14.50 71.16 16.45
C GLU A 237 -15.78 71.99 16.66
N GLN A 238 -16.93 71.36 16.93
CA GLN A 238 -18.18 72.04 17.26
C GLN A 238 -18.24 72.54 18.71
N GLU A 239 -17.58 71.85 19.64
CA GLU A 239 -17.46 72.28 21.04
C GLU A 239 -16.39 73.38 21.20
N ALA A 240 -15.31 73.36 20.42
CA ALA A 240 -14.25 74.37 20.46
C ALA A 240 -14.66 75.76 19.95
N ASP A 241 -15.75 75.88 19.19
CA ASP A 241 -16.34 77.16 18.76
C ASP A 241 -17.29 77.75 19.83
N GLY A 242 -17.45 77.06 20.97
CA GLY A 242 -18.40 77.38 22.03
C GLY A 242 -17.82 77.87 23.36
N GLU A 243 -16.49 77.86 23.54
CA GLU A 243 -15.85 78.28 24.80
C GLU A 243 -14.69 79.25 24.50
N GLU A 244 -15.01 80.54 24.46
CA GLU A 244 -14.06 81.65 24.52
C GLU A 244 -13.53 81.83 25.96
N GLU A 245 -12.28 82.32 26.05
CA GLU A 245 -11.61 82.92 27.24
C GLU A 245 -11.13 81.87 28.31
N GLU A 246 -9.87 81.79 28.76
CA GLU A 246 -8.86 82.80 29.09
C GLU A 246 -7.41 82.23 29.05
N GLU A 247 -6.46 83.14 28.86
CA GLU A 247 -5.00 82.98 28.82
C GLU A 247 -4.37 82.75 30.22
N ASP A 248 -3.26 82.00 30.32
CA ASP A 248 -1.93 82.58 30.62
C ASP A 248 -0.87 81.52 31.04
N GLU A 249 0.36 81.90 30.71
CA GLU A 249 1.67 81.25 30.79
C GLU A 249 2.05 80.82 32.23
N ASP A 250 2.95 79.85 32.46
CA ASP A 250 4.35 80.16 32.72
C ASP A 250 5.27 78.93 32.85
N GLU A 251 6.54 79.23 32.64
CA GLU A 251 7.75 78.44 32.43
C GLU A 251 8.41 77.88 33.72
N TYR A 252 9.39 76.99 33.48
CA TYR A 252 10.64 76.74 34.23
C TYR A 252 10.81 75.40 34.98
N GLY A 253 11.92 74.73 34.65
CA GLY A 253 12.27 73.39 35.10
C GLY A 253 13.14 73.30 36.35
N GLY A 254 13.61 72.09 36.65
CA GLY A 254 14.58 71.84 37.71
C GLY A 254 14.51 70.41 38.24
N ARG A 255 15.68 69.80 38.40
CA ARG A 255 15.96 68.38 38.61
C ARG A 255 15.91 67.95 40.08
N GLU A 256 15.79 66.62 40.25
CA GLU A 256 16.32 65.78 41.36
C GLU A 256 15.59 65.94 42.72
N GLU A 257 15.31 64.95 43.55
CA GLU A 257 15.65 63.52 43.65
C GLU A 257 14.82 62.92 44.84
N GLU A 258 14.89 61.60 45.00
CA GLU A 258 15.00 60.91 46.31
C GLU A 258 13.75 60.26 46.98
N TRP A 259 13.69 58.91 46.84
CA TRP A 259 13.27 57.85 47.81
C TRP A 259 11.90 57.95 48.56
N GLN A 260 11.11 56.91 48.82
CA GLN A 260 11.47 55.58 49.33
C GLN A 260 10.19 54.70 49.49
N ARG A 261 10.37 53.38 49.38
CA ARG A 261 9.76 52.31 50.23
C ARG A 261 8.50 51.55 49.77
N GLY A 262 8.73 50.25 49.57
CA GLY A 262 7.81 49.12 49.80
C GLY A 262 7.29 48.48 48.51
N GLY A 263 7.56 47.23 48.14
CA GLY A 263 7.94 46.04 48.89
C GLY A 263 6.98 44.90 48.50
N ALA A 264 7.51 43.68 48.34
CA ALA A 264 6.85 42.40 47.98
C ALA A 264 6.74 42.11 46.46
N ALA A 265 7.14 40.95 45.92
CA ALA A 265 7.65 39.71 46.49
C ALA A 265 8.43 38.91 45.42
N GLU A 266 9.50 38.28 45.88
CA GLU A 266 10.02 36.94 45.57
C GLU A 266 10.35 36.58 44.10
N ASP A 267 11.64 36.44 43.75
CA ASP A 267 12.51 35.25 43.96
C ASP A 267 12.04 34.03 43.13
N ALA A 268 12.88 33.22 42.48
CA ALA A 268 14.33 33.19 42.35
C ALA A 268 14.70 32.01 41.43
N VAL A 269 15.78 32.20 40.65
CA VAL A 269 16.92 31.27 40.55
C VAL A 269 16.66 29.83 40.03
N ARG A 270 17.29 29.48 38.90
CA ARG A 270 18.59 28.73 38.94
C ARG A 270 19.35 28.74 37.62
N ARG A 271 20.60 29.21 37.70
CA ARG A 271 21.72 29.03 36.74
C ARG A 271 22.28 27.59 36.77
N ARG A 272 22.87 27.19 35.64
CA ARG A 272 24.27 26.70 35.42
C ARG A 272 24.45 26.55 33.89
N VAL A 273 25.31 27.27 33.16
CA VAL A 273 26.78 27.53 33.24
C VAL A 273 27.50 26.17 33.29
N VAL A 274 28.36 25.73 32.37
CA VAL A 274 29.54 26.28 31.64
C VAL A 274 29.70 25.36 30.39
N GLY A 275 30.04 25.76 29.16
CA GLY A 275 31.24 26.46 28.71
C GLY A 275 32.37 25.45 28.41
N GLY A 276 32.94 25.48 27.21
CA GLY A 276 34.09 24.64 26.83
C GLY A 276 34.16 24.39 25.34
N GLY A 277 34.57 25.41 24.58
CA GLY A 277 35.18 25.23 23.28
C GLY A 277 36.69 25.37 23.43
N GLU A 278 37.45 24.57 22.70
CA GLU A 278 38.82 24.83 22.30
C GLU A 278 39.15 23.95 21.09
N GLU A 279 39.89 24.57 20.17
CA GLU A 279 40.39 24.08 18.88
C GLU A 279 41.72 23.31 19.07
N GLU A 280 42.36 22.96 17.94
CA GLU A 280 43.74 22.45 17.76
C GLU A 280 43.97 20.95 18.06
N GLU A 281 44.83 20.18 17.37
CA GLU A 281 45.66 20.25 16.16
C GLU A 281 46.28 18.84 16.00
N ASP A 282 46.68 18.47 14.78
CA ASP A 282 47.70 17.46 14.38
C ASP A 282 47.70 16.01 14.94
N THR A 283 47.40 15.03 14.07
CA THR A 283 48.32 13.93 13.63
C THR A 283 47.65 12.96 12.66
#